data_AF-A0A7C3MA11-F1
#
_entry.id   AF-A0A7C3MA11-F1
#
_cell.length_a   1.000
_cell.length_b   1.000
_cell.length_c   1.000
_cell.angle_alpha   90.00
_cell.angle_beta   90.00
_cell.angle_gamma   90.00
#
_symmetry.space_group_name_H-M   'P 1'
#
loop_
_entity.id
_entity.type
_entity.pdbx_description
1 polymer ?
#
loop_
_entity_poly.entity_id
_entity_poly.type
_entity_poly.pdbx_seq_one_letter_code
_entity_poly.pdbx_strand_id
1 'polypeptide(L)'
;MPGSKQLGIAKRLLERYRWWKFEPHPEWVEVEVSEENKKNHYHPYCAGIPGEVRIVYIPLFYNNFKIKEIEEGISYRAYLFNPADGSEIDIGNVVPDGEGKWQLPELVEGSGIRLPIYQDWILVLEAR
;
A
#
# COMPACT_ATOMS: atom_id res chain seq x y z
N MET A 1 20.15 -18.03 -3.22
CA MET A 1 19.54 -16.69 -3.43
C MET A 1 18.24 -16.62 -2.64
N PRO A 2 17.85 -15.45 -2.09
CA PRO A 2 16.71 -15.32 -1.16
C PRO A 2 15.32 -15.29 -1.84
N GLY A 3 15.24 -15.22 -3.18
CA GLY A 3 13.99 -14.95 -3.90
C GLY A 3 12.85 -15.95 -3.63
N SER A 4 13.14 -17.25 -3.46
CA SER A 4 12.09 -18.24 -3.12
C SER A 4 11.47 -18.01 -1.75
N LYS A 5 12.27 -17.53 -0.78
CA LYS A 5 11.77 -17.14 0.54
C LYS A 5 10.86 -15.92 0.44
N GLN A 6 11.22 -14.93 -0.37
CA GLN A 6 10.42 -13.72 -0.59
C GLN A 6 9.08 -14.03 -1.28
N LEU A 7 9.07 -14.97 -2.24
CA LEU A 7 7.81 -15.47 -2.80
C LEU A 7 6.92 -16.12 -1.74
N GLY A 8 7.52 -16.91 -0.85
CA GLY A 8 6.80 -17.48 0.31
C GLY A 8 6.27 -16.42 1.27
N ILE A 9 6.98 -15.31 1.46
CA ILE A 9 6.53 -14.15 2.26
C ILE A 9 5.30 -13.49 1.60
N ALA A 10 5.36 -13.19 0.31
CA ALA A 10 4.25 -12.59 -0.43
C ALA A 10 3.01 -13.50 -0.43
N LYS A 11 3.19 -14.81 -0.63
CA LYS A 11 2.11 -15.81 -0.53
C LYS A 11 1.43 -15.76 0.84
N ARG A 12 2.21 -15.72 1.94
CA ARG A 12 1.64 -15.64 3.31
C ARG A 12 0.84 -14.37 3.57
N LEU A 13 1.16 -13.26 2.91
CA LEU A 13 0.34 -12.05 2.99
C LEU A 13 -1.00 -12.25 2.27
N LEU A 14 -0.97 -12.71 1.02
CA LEU A 14 -2.17 -12.89 0.20
C LEU A 14 -3.14 -13.94 0.77
N GLU A 15 -2.62 -15.00 1.39
CA GLU A 15 -3.43 -16.05 2.02
C GLU A 15 -4.24 -15.57 3.24
N ARG A 16 -4.00 -14.35 3.75
CA ARG A 16 -4.83 -13.73 4.79
C ARG A 16 -6.19 -13.26 4.27
N TYR A 17 -6.29 -13.06 2.95
CA TYR A 17 -7.46 -12.49 2.30
C TYR A 17 -8.02 -13.46 1.26
N ARG A 18 -9.26 -13.20 0.81
CA ARG A 18 -9.88 -13.92 -0.31
C ARG A 18 -9.29 -13.43 -1.63
N TRP A 19 -7.98 -13.58 -1.82
CA TRP A 19 -7.21 -12.98 -2.91
C TRP A 19 -7.77 -13.30 -4.31
N TRP A 20 -8.48 -14.41 -4.46
CA TRP A 20 -9.17 -14.78 -5.70
C TRP A 20 -10.34 -13.86 -6.08
N LYS A 21 -10.78 -12.97 -5.17
CA LYS A 21 -11.77 -11.93 -5.41
C LYS A 21 -11.17 -10.55 -5.69
N PHE A 22 -9.85 -10.42 -5.68
CA PHE A 22 -9.21 -9.11 -5.87
C PHE A 22 -9.45 -8.60 -7.27
N GLU A 23 -9.77 -7.32 -7.36
CA GLU A 23 -9.84 -6.58 -8.61
C GLU A 23 -8.73 -5.51 -8.64
N PRO A 24 -8.15 -5.22 -9.82
CA PRO A 24 -7.20 -4.12 -9.95
C PRO A 24 -7.91 -2.78 -9.79
N HIS A 25 -7.35 -1.91 -8.95
CA HIS A 25 -7.91 -0.58 -8.65
C HIS A 25 -6.84 0.51 -8.75
N PRO A 26 -6.23 0.73 -9.94
CA PRO A 26 -5.26 1.82 -10.12
C PRO A 26 -5.84 3.20 -9.78
N GLU A 27 -7.16 3.39 -9.93
CA GLU A 27 -7.87 4.61 -9.60
C GLU A 27 -7.85 4.94 -8.11
N TRP A 28 -7.63 3.98 -7.22
CA TRP A 28 -7.52 4.20 -5.77
C TRP A 28 -6.21 4.87 -5.35
N VAL A 29 -5.24 5.02 -6.25
CA VAL A 29 -3.96 5.68 -5.95
C VAL A 29 -3.82 6.94 -6.78
N GLU A 30 -3.67 8.08 -6.10
CA GLU A 30 -3.25 9.34 -6.69
C GLU A 30 -1.74 9.47 -6.55
N VAL A 31 -1.05 9.47 -7.69
CA VAL A 31 0.41 9.59 -7.73
C VAL A 31 0.84 10.20 -9.06
N GLU A 32 1.77 11.14 -9.01
CA GLU A 32 2.39 11.69 -10.21
C GLU A 32 3.50 10.74 -10.69
N VAL A 33 3.39 10.29 -11.94
CA VAL A 33 4.32 9.32 -12.55
C VAL A 33 4.69 9.81 -13.94
N SER A 34 5.99 9.92 -14.22
CA SER A 34 6.49 10.21 -15.56
C SER A 34 6.16 9.08 -16.54
N GLU A 35 6.01 9.40 -17.82
CA GLU A 35 5.75 8.37 -18.85
C GLU A 35 6.88 7.33 -18.93
N GLU A 36 8.12 7.74 -18.66
CA GLU A 36 9.26 6.82 -18.56
C GLU A 36 9.09 5.81 -17.41
N ASN A 37 8.71 6.28 -16.23
CA ASN A 37 8.48 5.40 -15.08
C ASN A 37 7.26 4.50 -15.28
N LYS A 38 6.21 4.98 -15.95
CA LYS A 38 5.09 4.12 -16.38
C LYS A 38 5.56 3.01 -17.29
N LYS A 39 6.34 3.33 -18.33
CA LYS A 39 6.88 2.38 -19.30
C LYS A 39 7.79 1.33 -18.65
N ASN A 40 8.54 1.73 -17.64
CA ASN A 40 9.45 0.85 -16.90
C ASN A 40 8.79 0.14 -15.70
N HIS A 41 7.47 0.24 -15.53
CA HIS A 41 6.73 -0.34 -14.41
C HIS A 41 7.19 0.12 -13.02
N TYR A 42 7.84 1.28 -12.95
CA TYR A 42 8.21 1.93 -11.70
C TYR A 42 7.08 2.87 -11.27
N HIS A 43 5.97 2.30 -10.79
CA HIS A 43 4.89 3.08 -10.17
C HIS A 43 4.06 2.20 -9.25
N PRO A 44 3.31 2.79 -8.31
CA PRO A 44 2.42 2.03 -7.44
C PRO A 44 1.38 1.21 -8.20
N TYR A 45 1.12 0.00 -7.70
CA TYR A 45 0.04 -0.87 -8.18
C TYR A 45 -0.92 -1.16 -7.04
N CYS A 46 -2.22 -1.05 -7.30
CA CYS A 46 -3.25 -1.24 -6.29
C CYS A 46 -4.26 -2.29 -6.75
N ALA A 47 -4.62 -3.18 -5.85
CA ALA A 47 -5.70 -4.15 -6.02
C ALA A 47 -6.36 -4.42 -4.67
N GLY A 48 -7.60 -4.89 -4.69
CA GLY A 48 -8.30 -5.17 -3.44
C GLY A 48 -9.73 -5.64 -3.64
N ILE A 49 -10.46 -5.64 -2.54
CA ILE A 49 -11.89 -5.93 -2.48
C ILE A 49 -12.54 -4.72 -1.80
N PRO A 50 -13.43 -3.97 -2.49
CA PRO A 50 -14.11 -2.82 -1.91
C PRO A 50 -14.76 -3.15 -0.57
N GLY A 51 -14.61 -2.27 0.42
CA GLY A 51 -15.12 -2.45 1.78
C GLY A 51 -14.39 -3.49 2.64
N GLU A 52 -13.36 -4.17 2.13
CA GLU A 52 -12.67 -5.24 2.88
C GLU A 52 -11.15 -5.01 2.97
N VAL A 53 -10.47 -4.86 1.83
CA VAL A 53 -9.01 -4.76 1.82
C VAL A 53 -8.51 -4.04 0.57
N ARG A 54 -7.46 -3.21 0.75
CA ARG A 54 -6.68 -2.63 -0.33
C ARG A 54 -5.21 -2.98 -0.13
N ILE A 55 -4.56 -3.48 -1.16
CA ILE A 55 -3.13 -3.77 -1.17
C ILE A 55 -2.49 -2.89 -2.24
N VAL A 56 -1.54 -2.06 -1.82
CA VAL A 56 -0.78 -1.16 -2.68
C VAL A 56 0.69 -1.58 -2.66
N TYR A 57 1.19 -2.10 -3.77
CA TYR A 57 2.63 -2.25 -3.98
C TYR A 57 3.22 -0.89 -4.30
N ILE A 58 4.23 -0.48 -3.55
CA ILE A 58 4.90 0.81 -3.67
C ILE A 58 6.36 0.55 -4.03
N PRO A 59 6.76 0.74 -5.29
CA PRO A 59 8.15 0.60 -5.67
C PRO A 59 8.99 1.71 -5.05
N LEU A 60 10.28 1.43 -4.92
CA LEU A 60 11.30 2.39 -4.51
C LEU A 60 11.10 3.75 -5.23
N PHE A 61 11.30 4.85 -4.49
CA PHE A 61 11.15 6.26 -4.93
C PHE A 61 9.74 6.86 -4.93
N TYR A 62 8.68 6.10 -4.60
CA TYR A 62 7.32 6.63 -4.50
C TYR A 62 6.88 6.86 -3.06
N ASN A 63 7.33 7.96 -2.45
CA ASN A 63 6.95 8.35 -1.10
C ASN A 63 5.80 9.37 -1.02
N ASN A 64 5.44 9.99 -2.14
CA ASN A 64 4.33 10.94 -2.21
C ASN A 64 3.19 10.40 -3.09
N PHE A 65 2.21 9.81 -2.44
CA PHE A 65 0.97 9.34 -3.05
C PHE A 65 -0.18 9.53 -2.05
N LYS A 66 -1.41 9.49 -2.55
CA LYS A 66 -2.62 9.44 -1.73
C LYS A 66 -3.44 8.23 -2.11
N ILE A 67 -4.08 7.63 -1.12
CA ILE A 67 -5.16 6.68 -1.35
C ILE A 67 -6.46 7.47 -1.48
N LYS A 68 -7.24 7.23 -2.52
CA LYS A 68 -8.50 7.91 -2.79
C LYS A 68 -9.69 7.00 -2.56
N GLU A 69 -10.88 7.61 -2.57
CA GLU A 69 -12.15 6.88 -2.57
C GLU A 69 -12.31 5.95 -1.35
N ILE A 70 -11.71 6.30 -0.21
CA ILE A 70 -11.92 5.56 1.04
C ILE A 70 -13.42 5.57 1.35
N GLU A 71 -14.04 4.40 1.43
CA GLU A 71 -15.50 4.28 1.55
C GLU A 71 -16.01 4.87 2.87
N GLU A 72 -17.06 5.68 2.78
CA GLU A 72 -17.72 6.23 3.95
C GLU A 72 -18.33 5.12 4.81
N GLY A 73 -18.19 5.24 6.13
CA GLY A 73 -18.73 4.28 7.09
C GLY A 73 -17.88 3.00 7.26
N ILE A 74 -16.80 2.82 6.50
CA ILE A 74 -15.86 1.70 6.68
C ILE A 74 -14.65 2.17 7.49
N SER A 75 -14.36 1.48 8.59
CA SER A 75 -13.17 1.75 9.41
C SER A 75 -12.01 0.88 8.95
N TYR A 76 -11.04 1.49 8.27
CA TYR A 76 -9.81 0.80 7.86
C TYR A 76 -8.68 0.98 8.86
N ARG A 77 -7.88 -0.07 9.03
CA ARG A 77 -6.55 -0.01 9.64
C ARG A 77 -5.49 -0.14 8.55
N ALA A 78 -4.46 0.71 8.60
CA ALA A 78 -3.32 0.66 7.71
C ALA A 78 -2.08 0.05 8.39
N TYR A 79 -1.28 -0.69 7.62
CA TYR A 79 0.06 -1.09 7.99
C TYR A 79 0.97 -1.19 6.74
N LEU A 80 2.27 -0.99 6.93
CA LEU A 80 3.28 -1.31 5.92
C LEU A 80 3.78 -2.73 6.16
N PHE A 81 3.89 -3.50 5.09
CA PHE A 81 4.46 -4.83 5.07
C PHE A 81 5.77 -4.81 4.26
N ASN A 82 6.84 -5.31 4.85
CA ASN A 82 8.15 -5.41 4.23
C ASN A 82 8.22 -6.69 3.38
N PRO A 83 8.27 -6.60 2.03
CA PRO A 83 8.31 -7.79 1.18
C PRO A 83 9.63 -8.59 1.29
N ALA A 84 10.70 -8.00 1.85
CA ALA A 84 12.00 -8.64 1.96
C ALA A 84 12.07 -9.66 3.11
N ASP A 85 11.41 -9.39 4.24
CA ASP A 85 11.47 -10.21 5.45
C ASP A 85 10.10 -10.54 6.08
N GLY A 86 9.03 -9.87 5.67
CA GLY A 86 7.67 -10.03 6.17
C GLY A 86 7.37 -9.26 7.47
N SER A 87 8.24 -8.36 7.91
CA SER A 87 7.96 -7.48 9.03
C SER A 87 6.85 -6.49 8.70
N GLU A 88 6.14 -6.04 9.74
CA GLU A 88 5.01 -5.11 9.63
C GLU A 88 5.23 -3.89 10.50
N ILE A 89 4.84 -2.73 10.00
CA ILE A 89 4.82 -1.46 10.72
C ILE A 89 3.38 -0.99 10.75
N ASP A 90 2.78 -1.03 11.94
CA ASP A 90 1.42 -0.56 12.15
C ASP A 90 1.35 0.95 11.98
N ILE A 91 0.45 1.43 11.12
CA ILE A 91 0.18 2.86 10.92
C ILE A 91 -1.02 3.29 11.77
N GLY A 92 -1.93 2.36 12.07
CA GLY A 92 -3.15 2.63 12.83
C GLY A 92 -4.36 2.90 11.94
N ASN A 93 -5.30 3.70 12.44
CA ASN A 93 -6.56 3.93 11.73
C ASN A 93 -6.39 4.88 10.54
N VAL A 94 -7.05 4.56 9.44
CA VAL A 94 -7.16 5.44 8.26
C VAL A 94 -8.20 6.50 8.57
N VAL A 95 -7.79 7.76 8.54
CA VAL A 95 -8.67 8.92 8.73
C VAL A 95 -8.66 9.72 7.45
N PRO A 96 -9.59 9.46 6.51
CA PRO A 96 -9.64 10.22 5.26
C PRO A 96 -10.03 11.68 5.50
N ASP A 97 -9.61 12.55 4.59
CA ASP A 97 -10.09 13.92 4.51
C ASP A 97 -11.54 13.98 3.99
N GLY A 98 -12.09 15.20 3.89
CA GLY A 98 -13.47 15.42 3.44
C GLY A 98 -13.76 15.01 1.99
N GLU A 99 -12.73 14.65 1.20
CA GLU A 99 -12.86 14.14 -0.16
C GLU A 99 -12.67 12.61 -0.23
N GLY A 100 -12.58 11.92 0.91
CA GLY A 100 -12.33 10.49 0.96
C GLY A 100 -10.89 10.13 0.58
N LYS A 101 -9.94 11.07 0.70
CA LYS A 101 -8.53 10.83 0.40
C LYS A 101 -7.75 10.67 1.70
N TRP A 102 -6.73 9.82 1.67
CA TRP A 102 -5.87 9.58 2.82
C TRP A 102 -4.41 9.56 2.37
N GLN A 103 -3.55 10.13 3.20
CA GLN A 103 -2.11 10.12 3.00
C GLN A 103 -1.45 9.47 4.21
N LEU A 104 -0.31 8.81 3.96
CA LEU A 104 0.52 8.31 5.04
C LEU A 104 0.88 9.44 6.02
N PRO A 105 0.79 9.19 7.34
CA PRO A 105 1.34 10.12 8.31
C PRO A 105 2.87 10.11 8.23
N GLU A 106 3.49 11.04 8.93
CA GLU A 106 4.94 10.99 9.17
C GLU A 106 5.28 9.73 9.98
N LEU A 107 6.01 8.80 9.36
CA LEU A 107 6.35 7.50 9.96
C LEU A 107 7.67 7.54 10.73
N VAL A 108 8.53 8.50 10.40
CA VAL A 108 9.80 8.74 11.08
C VAL A 108 9.85 10.24 11.39
N GLU A 109 9.95 10.57 12.68
CA GLU A 109 9.93 11.95 13.18
C GLU A 109 11.01 12.80 12.49
N GLY A 110 10.60 13.94 11.93
CA GLY A 110 11.46 14.88 11.22
C GLY A 110 11.86 14.45 9.79
N SER A 111 11.33 13.34 9.28
CA SER A 111 11.62 12.85 7.91
C SER A 111 10.60 13.33 6.87
N GLY A 112 9.48 13.89 7.31
CA GLY A 112 8.31 14.19 6.49
C GLY A 112 7.59 12.91 6.04
N ILE A 113 6.91 12.97 4.90
CA ILE A 113 6.17 11.81 4.34
C ILE A 113 7.17 10.94 3.57
N ARG A 114 7.85 10.05 4.30
CA ARG A 114 8.81 9.09 3.76
C ARG A 114 8.55 7.69 4.28
N LEU A 115 8.82 6.72 3.43
CA LEU A 115 8.87 5.32 3.84
C LEU A 115 10.11 5.07 4.71
N PRO A 116 10.07 4.12 5.66
CA PRO A 116 11.07 3.99 6.71
C PRO A 116 12.51 3.76 6.21
N ILE A 117 12.68 2.95 5.16
CA ILE A 117 13.97 2.70 4.50
C ILE A 117 13.79 2.65 2.98
N TYR A 118 14.88 2.89 2.24
CA TYR A 118 14.94 2.87 0.78
C TYR A 118 14.78 1.45 0.22
N GLN A 119 13.54 1.03 0.02
CA GLN A 119 13.17 -0.22 -0.63
C GLN A 119 11.71 -0.17 -1.13
N ASP A 120 11.25 -1.26 -1.70
CA ASP A 120 9.83 -1.48 -1.99
C ASP A 120 9.04 -1.79 -0.71
N TRP A 121 7.78 -1.38 -0.69
CA TRP A 121 6.85 -1.62 0.41
C TRP A 121 5.50 -2.09 -0.11
N ILE A 122 4.77 -2.83 0.73
CA ILE A 122 3.37 -3.11 0.49
C ILE A 122 2.57 -2.37 1.56
N LEU A 123 1.74 -1.40 1.17
CA LEU A 123 0.78 -0.77 2.06
C LEU A 123 -0.51 -1.58 2.02
N VAL A 124 -1.02 -1.95 3.18
CA VAL A 124 -2.29 -2.67 3.32
C VAL A 124 -3.25 -1.83 4.13
N LEU A 125 -4.47 -1.65 3.63
CA LEU A 125 -5.61 -1.11 4.36
C LEU A 125 -6.63 -2.24 4.51
N GLU A 126 -6.96 -2.64 5.73
CA GLU A 126 -7.93 -3.70 6.00
C GLU A 126 -9.07 -3.19 6.87
N ALA A 127 -10.31 -3.54 6.50
CA ALA A 127 -11.50 -3.18 7.26
C ALA A 127 -11.49 -3.88 8.63
N ARG A 128 -11.95 -3.17 9.66
CA ARG A 128 -12.12 -3.68 11.03
C ARG A 128 -13.57 -3.93 11.39
#